data_AF-A0A935ETW5-F1
#
_entry.id   AF-A0A935ETW5-F1
#
_cell.length_a   1.000
_cell.length_b   1.000
_cell.length_c   1.000
_cell.angle_alpha   90.00
_cell.angle_beta   90.00
_cell.angle_gamma   90.00
#
_symmetry.space_group_name_H-M   'P 1'
#
loop_
_entity.id
_entity.type
_entity.pdbx_description
1 polymer ?
#
loop_
_entity_poly.entity_id
_entity_poly.type
_entity_poly.pdbx_seq_one_letter_code
_entity_poly.pdbx_strand_id
1 'polypeptide(L)'
;MTVSGFALVAVNNQNVQQVVQEALGRVLITAIAPAIFTADSSGQGIAAASILRIKADGEQVSEPVVRYDSAQNRFVGIPVDLGPQTDRVILTLYGTGIRFRTSSSNVRASVAGIDAEVLYAGVQNDFVGLDQINLVLSRTLAGKGECEVKITIDGMDANPVRLIVK
;
A
#
# COMPACT_ATOMS: atom_id res chain seq x y z
N MET A 1 21.99 -1.23 5.69
CA MET A 1 22.43 -0.38 4.58
C MET A 1 22.30 -1.22 3.32
N THR A 2 21.19 -1.11 2.60
CA THR A 2 21.02 -1.72 1.27
C THR A 2 21.63 -0.77 0.26
N VAL A 3 22.55 -1.26 -0.57
CA VAL A 3 23.21 -0.45 -1.61
C VAL A 3 22.35 -0.52 -2.86
N SER A 4 21.88 0.63 -3.35
CA SER A 4 21.26 0.73 -4.67
C SER A 4 22.35 0.71 -5.74
N GLY A 5 22.14 -0.04 -6.82
CA GLY A 5 23.13 -0.13 -7.90
C GLY A 5 22.85 -1.28 -8.85
N PHE A 6 23.66 -1.36 -9.91
CA PHE A 6 23.57 -2.49 -10.85
C PHE A 6 24.36 -3.68 -10.30
N ALA A 7 23.69 -4.81 -10.17
CA ALA A 7 24.32 -6.11 -10.02
C ALA A 7 24.50 -6.78 -11.39
N LEU A 8 25.61 -7.50 -11.56
CA LEU A 8 25.81 -8.41 -12.69
C LEU A 8 25.30 -9.80 -12.27
N VAL A 9 24.41 -10.38 -13.07
CA VAL A 9 23.90 -11.74 -12.91
C VAL A 9 24.50 -12.60 -14.01
N ALA A 10 25.15 -13.69 -13.63
CA ALA A 10 25.61 -14.73 -14.54
C ALA A 10 24.72 -15.96 -14.38
N VAL A 11 24.09 -16.40 -15.47
CA VAL A 11 23.34 -17.66 -15.50
C VAL A 11 24.17 -18.69 -16.25
N ASN A 12 24.52 -19.77 -15.55
CA ASN A 12 25.29 -20.88 -16.08
C ASN A 12 24.36 -22.07 -16.30
N ASN A 13 24.22 -22.52 -17.54
CA ASN A 13 23.50 -23.76 -17.85
C ASN A 13 24.44 -24.95 -17.73
N GLN A 14 24.28 -25.78 -16.70
CA GLN A 14 25.06 -27.01 -16.52
C GLN A 14 24.40 -28.20 -17.22
N ASN A 15 24.50 -28.25 -18.55
CA ASN A 15 24.26 -29.48 -19.30
C ASN A 15 25.59 -30.06 -19.76
N VAL A 16 26.03 -31.11 -19.06
CA VAL A 16 27.17 -32.00 -19.34
C VAL A 16 28.56 -31.33 -19.35
N GLN A 17 29.27 -31.43 -18.21
CA GLN A 17 30.74 -31.32 -18.03
C GLN A 17 31.50 -30.10 -18.60
N GLN A 18 30.84 -29.14 -19.23
CA GLN A 18 31.40 -27.82 -19.59
C GLN A 18 30.34 -26.74 -19.34
N VAL A 19 30.75 -25.59 -18.81
CA VAL A 19 29.92 -24.38 -18.80
C VAL A 19 29.90 -23.87 -20.24
N VAL A 20 28.86 -24.21 -20.99
CA VAL A 20 28.82 -23.90 -22.44
C VAL A 20 28.18 -22.53 -22.74
N GLN A 21 27.49 -21.89 -21.80
CA GLN A 21 26.92 -20.55 -21.99
C GLN A 21 26.88 -19.78 -20.67
N GLU A 22 27.57 -18.63 -20.66
CA GLU A 22 27.41 -17.58 -19.65
C GLU A 22 26.46 -16.53 -20.24
N ALA A 23 25.22 -16.50 -19.77
CA ALA A 23 24.35 -15.36 -20.03
C ALA A 23 24.59 -14.32 -18.94
N LEU A 24 25.07 -13.13 -19.33
CA LEU A 24 25.25 -12.00 -18.44
C LEU A 24 24.07 -11.04 -18.56
N GLY A 25 23.50 -10.66 -17.41
CA GLY A 25 22.45 -9.66 -17.31
C GLY A 25 22.80 -8.63 -16.24
N ARG A 26 22.33 -7.39 -16.41
CA ARG A 26 22.39 -6.38 -15.36
C ARG A 26 21.02 -6.26 -14.70
N VAL A 27 20.98 -6.32 -13.38
CA VAL A 27 19.77 -6.10 -12.59
C VAL A 27 19.96 -4.85 -11.74
N LEU A 28 18.97 -3.96 -11.74
CA LEU A 28 18.97 -2.82 -10.83
C LEU A 28 18.49 -3.28 -9.45
N ILE A 29 19.32 -3.07 -8.44
CA ILE A 29 18.95 -3.20 -7.04
C ILE A 29 18.52 -1.83 -6.54
N THR A 30 17.30 -1.76 -6.00
CA THR A 30 16.74 -0.55 -5.39
C THR A 30 16.60 -0.73 -3.90
N ALA A 31 16.69 0.37 -3.15
CA ALA A 31 16.50 0.36 -1.69
C ALA A 31 15.04 0.07 -1.29
N ILE A 32 14.09 0.37 -2.17
CA ILE A 32 12.65 0.19 -1.96
C ILE A 32 12.02 -0.54 -3.16
N ALA A 33 10.88 -1.17 -2.89
CA ALA A 33 9.99 -1.77 -3.89
C ALA A 33 8.57 -1.75 -3.29
N PRO A 34 7.90 -0.60 -3.27
CA PRO A 34 6.68 -0.42 -2.50
C PRO A 34 5.53 -1.21 -3.14
N ALA A 35 4.77 -1.92 -2.31
CA ALA A 35 3.53 -2.57 -2.71
C ALA A 35 2.51 -2.49 -1.59
N ILE A 36 1.24 -2.37 -1.95
CA ILE A 36 0.10 -2.35 -1.02
C ILE A 36 -0.64 -3.68 -1.13
N PHE A 37 -0.94 -4.29 0.00
CA PHE A 37 -1.69 -5.54 0.02
C PHE A 37 -3.16 -5.31 -0.29
N THR A 38 -3.79 -6.28 -0.93
CA THR A 38 -5.22 -6.31 -1.21
C THR A 38 -5.88 -7.43 -0.43
N ALA A 39 -7.15 -7.25 -0.09
CA ALA A 39 -7.89 -8.19 0.75
C ALA A 39 -7.99 -9.59 0.13
N ASP A 40 -8.01 -9.68 -1.20
CA ASP A 40 -8.04 -10.92 -1.97
C ASP A 40 -6.64 -11.47 -2.31
N SER A 41 -5.56 -10.83 -1.82
CA SER A 41 -4.17 -11.19 -2.09
C SER A 41 -3.74 -11.14 -3.58
N SER A 42 -4.54 -10.54 -4.46
CA SER A 42 -4.20 -10.45 -5.89
C SER A 42 -3.22 -9.32 -6.22
N GLY A 43 -3.01 -8.38 -5.29
CA GLY A 43 -2.32 -7.11 -5.56
C GLY A 43 -3.16 -6.12 -6.36
N GLN A 44 -4.44 -6.44 -6.60
CA GLN A 44 -5.42 -5.62 -7.31
C GLN A 44 -6.75 -5.60 -6.54
N GLY A 45 -7.57 -4.58 -6.74
CA GLY A 45 -8.85 -4.49 -6.03
C GLY A 45 -8.72 -3.88 -4.63
N ILE A 46 -9.56 -4.31 -3.69
CA ILE A 46 -9.78 -3.60 -2.41
C ILE A 46 -8.57 -3.73 -1.51
N ALA A 47 -8.10 -2.60 -0.98
CA ALA A 47 -6.96 -2.56 -0.07
C ALA A 47 -7.18 -3.44 1.16
N ALA A 48 -6.14 -4.16 1.57
CA ALA A 48 -6.05 -4.69 2.93
C ALA A 48 -5.73 -3.50 3.85
N ALA A 49 -6.74 -3.01 4.54
CA ALA A 49 -6.66 -1.78 5.31
C ALA A 49 -7.72 -1.73 6.42
N SER A 50 -7.60 -0.74 7.28
CA SER A 50 -8.64 -0.35 8.24
C SER A 50 -8.80 1.18 8.26
N ILE A 51 -9.90 1.65 8.82
CA ILE A 51 -10.08 3.05 9.19
C ILE A 51 -9.80 3.20 10.67
N LEU A 52 -9.03 4.23 11.03
CA LEU A 52 -9.02 4.81 12.36
C LEU A 52 -9.83 6.11 12.32
N ARG A 53 -10.99 6.09 12.96
CA ARG A 53 -11.80 7.29 13.18
C ARG A 53 -11.43 7.90 14.52
N ILE A 54 -11.11 9.19 14.50
CA ILE A 54 -10.96 10.00 15.70
C ILE A 54 -12.19 10.92 15.77
N LYS A 55 -13.04 10.76 16.78
CA LYS A 55 -14.24 11.58 16.97
C LYS A 55 -13.89 12.92 17.60
N ALA A 56 -14.87 13.83 17.62
CA ALA A 56 -14.74 15.17 18.22
C ALA A 56 -14.32 15.15 19.71
N ASP A 57 -14.71 14.11 20.45
CA ASP A 57 -14.39 13.91 21.86
C ASP A 57 -13.02 13.21 22.08
N GLY A 58 -12.30 12.90 21.00
CA GLY A 58 -11.02 12.19 21.02
C GLY A 58 -11.15 10.66 21.08
N GLU A 59 -12.35 10.11 21.12
CA GLU A 59 -12.56 8.66 21.04
C GLU A 59 -12.01 8.13 19.71
N GLN A 60 -11.28 7.02 19.78
CA GLN A 60 -10.72 6.35 18.62
C GLN A 60 -11.47 5.04 18.34
N VAL A 61 -11.98 4.90 17.12
CA VAL A 61 -12.72 3.72 16.68
C VAL A 61 -12.03 3.14 15.45
N SER A 62 -11.77 1.83 15.48
CA SER A 62 -11.26 1.10 14.32
C SER A 62 -12.43 0.49 13.55
N GLU A 63 -12.48 0.73 12.23
CA GLU A 63 -13.52 0.21 11.34
C GLU A 63 -12.90 -0.60 10.19
N PRO A 64 -13.46 -1.76 9.83
CA PRO A 64 -13.01 -2.51 8.67
C PRO A 64 -13.46 -1.83 7.36
N VAL A 65 -12.64 -1.91 6.30
CA VAL A 65 -13.01 -1.44 4.95
C VAL A 65 -13.45 -2.56 4.02
N VAL A 66 -13.36 -3.81 4.48
CA VAL A 66 -13.62 -5.01 3.70
C VAL A 66 -14.25 -6.08 4.58
N ARG A 67 -15.13 -6.88 4.00
CA ARG A 67 -15.67 -8.10 4.60
C ARG A 67 -15.64 -9.23 3.59
N TYR A 68 -15.59 -10.45 4.08
CA TYR A 68 -15.83 -11.62 3.24
C TYR A 68 -17.35 -11.84 3.07
N ASP A 69 -17.80 -12.00 1.83
CA ASP A 69 -19.19 -12.32 1.49
C ASP A 69 -19.28 -13.80 1.13
N SER A 70 -19.90 -14.59 2.01
CA SER A 70 -20.02 -16.05 1.84
C SER A 70 -20.97 -16.45 0.72
N ALA A 71 -21.96 -15.63 0.38
CA ALA A 71 -22.88 -15.90 -0.72
C ALA A 71 -22.18 -15.71 -2.08
N GLN A 72 -21.24 -14.76 -2.16
CA GLN A 72 -20.45 -14.49 -3.37
C GLN A 72 -19.08 -15.16 -3.36
N ASN A 73 -18.69 -15.82 -2.27
CA ASN A 73 -17.38 -16.44 -2.05
C ASN A 73 -16.20 -15.48 -2.36
N ARG A 74 -16.31 -14.22 -1.93
CA ARG A 74 -15.28 -13.20 -2.22
C ARG A 74 -15.25 -12.08 -1.18
N PHE A 75 -14.14 -11.36 -1.13
CA PHE A 75 -14.05 -10.11 -0.39
C PHE A 75 -14.81 -8.98 -1.11
N VAL A 76 -15.60 -8.23 -0.35
CA VAL A 76 -16.37 -7.07 -0.82
C VAL A 76 -16.11 -5.88 0.10
N GLY A 77 -16.12 -4.68 -0.49
CA GLY A 77 -15.85 -3.46 0.23
C GLY A 77 -16.99 -3.09 1.18
N ILE A 78 -16.61 -2.61 2.36
CA ILE A 78 -17.53 -1.91 3.26
C ILE A 78 -17.39 -0.43 2.91
N PRO A 79 -18.44 0.23 2.41
CA PRO A 79 -18.37 1.66 2.11
C PRO A 79 -18.07 2.47 3.37
N VAL A 80 -16.94 3.18 3.36
CA VAL A 80 -16.51 4.05 4.44
C VAL A 80 -17.41 5.28 4.47
N ASP A 81 -18.07 5.48 5.61
CA ASP A 81 -18.75 6.73 5.93
C ASP A 81 -17.71 7.74 6.41
N LEU A 82 -17.68 8.95 5.87
CA LEU A 82 -16.77 9.95 6.44
C LEU A 82 -17.33 10.52 7.76
N GLY A 83 -18.64 10.45 8.00
CA GLY A 83 -19.26 10.98 9.21
C GLY A 83 -19.22 12.52 9.31
N PRO A 84 -19.45 13.09 10.50
CA PRO A 84 -19.43 14.54 10.74
C PRO A 84 -18.07 15.18 10.43
N GLN A 85 -18.05 16.47 10.06
CA GLN A 85 -16.81 17.21 9.76
C GLN A 85 -15.83 17.28 10.92
N THR A 86 -16.31 17.15 12.16
CA THR A 86 -15.50 17.16 13.38
C THR A 86 -14.66 15.92 13.57
N ASP A 87 -15.02 14.82 12.90
CA ASP A 87 -14.23 13.59 12.96
C ASP A 87 -12.97 13.73 12.09
N ARG A 88 -11.96 12.91 12.36
CA ARG A 88 -10.85 12.67 11.44
C ARG A 88 -10.86 11.20 11.03
N VAL A 89 -10.95 10.95 9.74
CA VAL A 89 -11.00 9.60 9.18
C VAL A 89 -9.66 9.29 8.54
N ILE A 90 -8.92 8.37 9.16
CA ILE A 90 -7.57 7.99 8.75
C ILE A 90 -7.64 6.59 8.15
N LEU A 91 -7.22 6.44 6.90
CA LEU A 91 -7.03 5.14 6.26
C LEU A 91 -5.64 4.60 6.63
N THR A 92 -5.62 3.42 7.24
CA THR A 92 -4.39 2.66 7.54
C THR A 92 -4.24 1.55 6.50
N LEU A 93 -3.37 1.78 5.52
CA LEU A 93 -3.01 0.82 4.48
C LEU A 93 -1.89 -0.10 4.96
N TYR A 94 -1.96 -1.38 4.58
CA TYR A 94 -0.90 -2.34 4.83
C TYR A 94 -0.13 -2.69 3.56
N GLY A 95 1.19 -2.84 3.67
CA GLY A 95 2.05 -3.07 2.51
C GLY A 95 3.43 -3.56 2.86
N THR A 96 4.36 -3.39 1.92
CA THR A 96 5.77 -3.77 2.06
C THR A 96 6.68 -2.87 1.22
N GLY A 97 7.99 -2.96 1.48
CA GLY A 97 9.02 -2.25 0.71
C GLY A 97 9.09 -0.75 0.98
N ILE A 98 8.55 -0.26 2.12
CA ILE A 98 8.41 1.16 2.45
C ILE A 98 9.51 1.68 3.39
N ARG A 99 10.06 0.81 4.26
CA ARG A 99 10.92 1.19 5.39
C ARG A 99 12.18 1.97 5.02
N PHE A 100 12.79 1.66 3.87
CA PHE A 100 14.10 2.20 3.46
C PHE A 100 14.03 3.38 2.49
N ARG A 101 12.86 4.04 2.41
CA ARG A 101 12.70 5.30 1.67
C ARG A 101 13.68 6.37 2.14
N THR A 102 14.02 7.29 1.24
CA THR A 102 15.01 8.35 1.52
C THR A 102 14.51 9.42 2.48
N SER A 103 13.20 9.70 2.47
CA SER A 103 12.55 10.67 3.37
C SER A 103 11.07 10.37 3.54
N SER A 104 10.49 10.74 4.69
CA SER A 104 9.02 10.73 4.86
C SER A 104 8.31 11.70 3.91
N SER A 105 8.94 12.80 3.53
CA SER A 105 8.41 13.78 2.57
C SER A 105 8.25 13.26 1.14
N ASN A 106 8.92 12.14 0.83
CA ASN A 106 8.88 11.53 -0.50
C ASN A 106 7.80 10.46 -0.64
N VAL A 107 6.96 10.29 0.38
CA VAL A 107 5.74 9.50 0.32
C VAL A 107 4.59 10.41 -0.08
N ARG A 108 3.99 10.14 -1.24
CA ARG A 108 2.81 10.82 -1.74
C ARG A 108 1.68 9.83 -1.88
N ALA A 109 0.47 10.29 -1.62
CA ALA A 109 -0.72 9.49 -1.76
C ALA A 109 -1.84 10.32 -2.38
N SER A 110 -2.68 9.67 -3.17
CA SER A 110 -3.94 10.25 -3.62
C SER A 110 -5.07 9.23 -3.53
N VAL A 111 -6.28 9.73 -3.29
CA VAL A 111 -7.52 8.94 -3.26
C VAL A 111 -8.50 9.57 -4.25
N ALA A 112 -8.97 8.81 -5.23
CA ALA A 112 -9.77 9.30 -6.35
C ALA A 112 -9.17 10.55 -7.04
N GLY A 113 -7.84 10.59 -7.16
CA GLY A 113 -7.08 11.70 -7.75
C GLY A 113 -6.96 12.95 -6.86
N ILE A 114 -7.45 12.91 -5.62
CA ILE A 114 -7.30 13.98 -4.63
C ILE A 114 -6.11 13.65 -3.74
N ASP A 115 -5.17 14.58 -3.59
CA ASP A 115 -4.02 14.42 -2.70
C ASP A 115 -4.49 14.14 -1.26
N ALA A 116 -3.89 13.13 -0.65
CA ALA A 116 -4.16 12.72 0.72
C ALA A 116 -2.95 13.03 1.61
N GLU A 117 -3.20 13.62 2.78
CA GLU A 117 -2.16 13.87 3.78
C GLU A 117 -1.61 12.54 4.31
N VAL A 118 -0.30 12.32 4.16
CA VAL A 118 0.38 11.13 4.70
C VAL A 118 0.87 11.43 6.12
N LEU A 119 0.23 10.81 7.11
CA LEU A 119 0.58 10.97 8.52
C LEU A 119 1.74 10.06 8.94
N TYR A 120 1.84 8.89 8.30
CA TYR A 120 2.84 7.89 8.63
C TYR A 120 3.11 7.00 7.41
N ALA A 121 4.35 6.54 7.29
CA ALA A 121 4.76 5.50 6.37
C ALA A 121 5.96 4.76 6.98
N GLY A 122 5.87 3.46 7.21
CA GLY A 122 6.95 2.73 7.89
C GLY A 122 6.50 1.38 8.45
N VAL A 123 7.25 0.87 9.43
CA VAL A 123 6.96 -0.42 10.05
C VAL A 123 5.60 -0.43 10.76
N GLN A 124 4.81 -1.46 10.50
CA GLN A 124 3.67 -1.83 11.34
C GLN A 124 4.26 -2.58 12.56
N ASN A 125 4.16 -2.00 13.76
CA ASN A 125 4.93 -2.44 14.93
C ASN A 125 4.46 -3.76 15.55
N ASP A 126 3.32 -4.30 15.12
CA ASP A 126 2.72 -5.52 15.69
C ASP A 126 3.08 -6.76 14.88
N PHE A 127 3.26 -6.62 13.56
CA PHE A 127 3.56 -7.71 12.65
C PHE A 127 4.91 -7.50 11.96
N VAL A 128 5.86 -8.37 12.27
CA VAL A 128 7.19 -8.36 11.66
C VAL A 128 7.06 -8.48 10.14
N GLY A 129 7.77 -7.61 9.43
CA GLY A 129 7.77 -7.57 7.96
C GLY A 129 6.66 -6.73 7.35
N LEU A 130 5.59 -6.42 8.07
CA LEU A 130 4.48 -5.60 7.58
C LEU A 130 4.80 -4.10 7.63
N ASP A 131 4.57 -3.39 6.54
CA ASP A 131 4.60 -1.92 6.51
C ASP A 131 3.20 -1.34 6.56
N GLN A 132 3.11 -0.08 7.00
CA GLN A 132 1.89 0.70 7.17
C GLN A 132 2.04 2.07 6.50
N ILE A 133 0.95 2.57 5.92
CA ILE A 133 0.79 3.98 5.53
C ILE A 133 -0.53 4.51 6.09
N ASN A 134 -0.49 5.65 6.79
CA ASN A 134 -1.68 6.31 7.32
C ASN A 134 -2.00 7.56 6.51
N LEU A 135 -3.21 7.63 5.96
CA LEU A 135 -3.68 8.71 5.09
C LEU A 135 -4.90 9.38 5.68
N VAL A 136 -4.97 10.72 5.67
CA VAL A 136 -6.22 11.41 5.97
C VAL A 136 -7.13 11.38 4.75
N LEU A 137 -8.36 10.92 4.94
CA LEU A 137 -9.38 10.96 3.89
C LEU A 137 -10.03 12.35 3.81
N SER A 138 -9.95 12.96 2.63
CA SER A 138 -10.62 14.23 2.37
C SER A 138 -12.15 14.08 2.40
N ARG A 139 -12.83 15.08 2.95
CA ARG A 139 -14.30 15.18 2.94
C ARG A 139 -14.89 15.22 1.53
N THR A 140 -14.11 15.64 0.55
CA THR A 140 -14.51 15.68 -0.87
C THR A 140 -14.66 14.29 -1.51
N LEU A 141 -14.33 13.22 -0.77
CA LEU A 141 -14.52 11.83 -1.19
C LEU A 141 -15.92 11.29 -0.90
N ALA A 142 -16.71 11.96 -0.05
CA ALA A 142 -18.06 11.52 0.31
C ALA A 142 -18.90 11.28 -0.96
N GLY A 143 -19.58 10.14 -1.01
CA GLY A 143 -20.43 9.74 -2.12
C GLY A 143 -19.71 9.34 -3.43
N LYS A 144 -18.38 9.32 -3.48
CA LYS A 144 -17.64 8.94 -4.71
C LYS A 144 -17.73 7.47 -5.08
N GLY A 145 -18.15 6.59 -4.17
CA GLY A 145 -18.20 5.16 -4.39
C GLY A 145 -16.79 4.56 -4.42
N GLU A 146 -16.49 3.77 -5.44
CA GLU A 146 -15.19 3.14 -5.59
C GLU A 146 -14.09 4.16 -5.97
N CYS A 147 -13.19 4.40 -5.02
CA CYS A 147 -12.05 5.29 -5.16
C CYS A 147 -10.77 4.48 -5.43
N GLU A 148 -9.98 4.91 -6.41
CA GLU A 148 -8.61 4.43 -6.56
C GLU A 148 -7.69 5.09 -5.52
N VAL A 149 -6.84 4.30 -4.88
CA VAL A 149 -5.80 4.77 -3.96
C VAL A 149 -4.46 4.51 -4.61
N LYS A 150 -3.67 5.57 -4.77
CA LYS A 150 -2.34 5.55 -5.38
C LYS A 150 -1.31 6.03 -4.38
N ILE A 151 -0.19 5.31 -4.29
CA ILE A 151 0.95 5.63 -3.44
C ILE A 151 2.19 5.71 -4.31
N THR A 152 2.97 6.77 -4.14
CA THR A 152 4.28 6.94 -4.76
C THR A 152 5.32 7.20 -3.67
N ILE A 153 6.43 6.47 -3.69
CA ILE A 153 7.51 6.58 -2.69
C ILE A 153 8.83 6.73 -3.43
N ASP A 154 9.55 7.81 -3.16
CA ASP A 154 10.81 8.16 -3.86
C ASP A 154 10.68 8.11 -5.39
N GLY A 155 9.49 8.47 -5.92
CA GLY A 155 9.20 8.43 -7.35
C GLY A 155 8.85 7.05 -7.92
N MET A 156 8.80 6.00 -7.08
CA MET A 156 8.33 4.67 -7.44
C MET A 156 6.88 4.47 -7.03
N ASP A 157 6.03 4.10 -7.99
CA ASP A 157 4.62 3.81 -7.72
C ASP A 157 4.46 2.40 -7.13
N ALA A 158 3.59 2.29 -6.13
CA ALA A 158 3.05 1.01 -5.69
C ALA A 158 1.92 0.56 -6.63
N ASN A 159 1.49 -0.70 -6.50
CA ASN A 159 0.27 -1.17 -7.15
C ASN A 159 -0.95 -0.35 -6.68
N PRO A 160 -1.81 0.14 -7.59
CA PRO A 160 -3.02 0.86 -7.20
C PRO A 160 -4.02 -0.10 -6.57
N VAL A 161 -4.73 0.38 -5.55
CA VAL A 161 -5.76 -0.38 -4.83
C VAL A 161 -7.07 0.40 -4.77
N ARG A 162 -8.14 -0.23 -4.28
CA ARG A 162 -9.48 0.35 -4.21
C ARG A 162 -9.92 0.56 -2.75
N LEU A 163 -10.67 1.63 -2.53
CA LEU A 163 -11.40 1.92 -1.30
C LEU A 163 -12.82 2.31 -1.69
N ILE A 164 -13.84 1.80 -0.97
CA ILE A 164 -15.22 2.21 -1.21
C ILE A 164 -15.58 3.30 -0.20
N VAL A 165 -16.09 4.43 -0.68
CA VAL A 165 -16.51 5.58 0.14
C VAL A 165 -17.97 5.90 -0.19
N LYS A 166 -18.78 6.17 0.82
CA LYS A 166 -20.18 6.59 0.66
C LYS A 166 -20.42 8.02 1.15
#